data_AF-A0AAN9FGG8-F1
#
_entry.id   AF-A0AAN9FGG8-F1
#
_cell.length_a   1.000
_cell.length_b   1.000
_cell.length_c   1.000
_cell.angle_alpha   90.00
_cell.angle_beta   90.00
_cell.angle_gamma   90.00
#
_symmetry.space_group_name_H-M   'P 1'
#
loop_
_entity.id
_entity.type
_entity.pdbx_description
1 polymer ?
#
loop_
_entity_poly.entity_id
_entity_poly.type
_entity_poly.pdbx_seq_one_letter_code
_entity_poly.pdbx_strand_id
1 'polypeptide(L)'
;MSTLTEEGARVIAVKNAACERLLNKRVEINVKSKKTNECLNRFHVAVPLEVAEQEKRKTEKDSENKNGGAGFYEWSLRKNYVLAIDDWKEDVLPQISDEHNVYGFIDSDILKKIKELEREHGNWNKRGRVDDDDFEIEGNELNPEQQGTLIYAFEGYLLSSLAAFKSFVLSK
;
A
#
# COMPACT_ATOMS: atom_id res chain seq x y z
N MET A 1 -26.50 25.37 -54.72
CA MET A 1 -25.95 25.58 -53.36
C MET A 1 -24.59 26.22 -53.52
N SER A 2 -24.37 27.40 -52.92
CA SER A 2 -23.07 28.07 -52.97
C SER A 2 -22.06 27.31 -52.12
N THR A 3 -20.85 27.11 -52.64
CA THR A 3 -19.69 26.55 -51.91
C THR A 3 -18.75 27.65 -51.41
N LEU A 4 -19.13 28.93 -51.59
CA LEU A 4 -18.26 30.09 -51.41
C LEU A 4 -18.44 30.79 -50.05
N THR A 5 -19.53 30.51 -49.33
CA THR A 5 -19.79 31.06 -47.99
C THR A 5 -19.55 29.95 -46.97
N GLU A 6 -18.67 30.19 -45.99
CA GLU A 6 -18.25 29.24 -44.95
C GLU A 6 -19.37 28.83 -43.97
N GLU A 7 -20.62 29.28 -44.14
CA GLU A 7 -21.80 28.65 -43.51
C GLU A 7 -22.00 27.21 -44.03
N GLY A 8 -21.13 26.29 -43.59
CA GLY A 8 -21.27 24.85 -43.75
C GLY A 8 -22.61 24.33 -43.22
N ALA A 9 -23.32 25.12 -42.41
CA ALA A 9 -24.69 24.88 -41.98
C ALA A 9 -25.65 24.61 -43.16
N ARG A 10 -25.52 25.28 -44.32
CA ARG A 10 -26.42 25.06 -45.46
C ARG A 10 -26.12 23.75 -46.20
N VAL A 11 -24.85 23.40 -46.37
CA VAL A 11 -24.43 22.14 -47.00
C VAL A 11 -24.73 20.94 -46.09
N ILE A 12 -24.48 21.09 -44.78
CA ILE A 12 -24.81 20.07 -43.77
C ILE A 12 -26.33 19.88 -43.65
N ALA A 13 -27.12 20.96 -43.67
CA ALA A 13 -28.58 20.86 -43.64
C ALA A 13 -29.12 20.09 -44.85
N VAL A 14 -28.61 20.35 -46.06
CA VAL A 14 -29.04 19.60 -47.25
C VAL A 14 -28.57 18.15 -47.20
N LYS A 15 -27.36 17.87 -46.70
CA LYS A 15 -26.89 16.50 -46.46
C LYS A 15 -27.83 15.77 -45.50
N ASN A 16 -28.15 16.36 -44.36
CA ASN A 16 -29.02 15.75 -43.35
C ASN A 16 -30.43 15.50 -43.92
N ALA A 17 -31.01 16.49 -44.61
CA ALA A 17 -32.33 16.34 -45.26
C ALA A 17 -32.33 15.26 -46.35
N ALA A 18 -31.26 15.14 -47.14
CA ALA A 18 -31.13 14.08 -48.13
C ALA A 18 -30.95 12.70 -47.47
N CYS A 19 -30.13 12.60 -46.42
CA CYS A 19 -29.92 11.39 -45.64
C CYS A 19 -31.21 10.91 -44.99
N GLU A 20 -31.99 11.77 -44.36
CA GLU A 20 -33.30 11.43 -43.76
C GLU A 20 -34.28 10.91 -44.80
N ARG A 21 -34.41 11.60 -45.95
CA ARG A 21 -35.28 11.16 -47.06
C ARG A 21 -34.92 9.78 -47.58
N LEU A 22 -33.62 9.50 -47.71
CA LEU A 22 -33.12 8.21 -48.16
C LEU A 22 -33.29 7.13 -47.09
N LEU A 23 -33.08 7.47 -45.83
CA LEU A 23 -33.24 6.56 -44.69
C LEU A 23 -34.69 6.10 -44.57
N ASN A 24 -35.67 7.02 -44.66
CA ASN A 24 -37.11 6.70 -44.60
C ASN A 24 -37.49 5.67 -45.65
N LYS A 25 -37.08 5.88 -46.91
CA LYS A 25 -37.31 4.92 -48.00
C LYS A 25 -36.67 3.55 -47.72
N ARG A 26 -35.44 3.53 -47.19
CA ARG A 26 -34.75 2.26 -46.87
C ARG A 26 -35.41 1.53 -45.69
N VAL A 27 -35.84 2.25 -44.67
CA VAL A 27 -36.53 1.68 -43.51
C VAL A 27 -37.86 1.07 -43.93
N GLU A 28 -38.67 1.74 -44.76
CA GLU A 28 -39.93 1.19 -45.28
C GLU A 28 -39.74 -0.14 -46.01
N ILE A 29 -38.68 -0.26 -46.82
CA ILE A 29 -38.33 -1.51 -47.51
C ILE A 29 -37.88 -2.57 -46.51
N ASN A 30 -37.06 -2.19 -45.53
CA ASN A 30 -36.48 -3.12 -44.57
C ASN A 30 -37.53 -3.66 -43.58
N VAL A 31 -38.50 -2.83 -43.17
CA VAL A 31 -39.62 -3.21 -42.29
C VAL A 31 -40.56 -4.21 -42.98
N LYS A 32 -40.76 -4.10 -44.30
CA LYS A 32 -41.52 -5.07 -45.09
C LYS A 32 -40.77 -6.40 -45.29
N SER A 33 -39.46 -6.41 -45.10
CA SER A 33 -38.64 -7.62 -45.24
C SER A 33 -38.69 -8.48 -43.96
N LYS A 34 -38.31 -9.76 -44.05
CA LYS A 34 -38.26 -10.65 -42.87
C LYS A 34 -37.08 -10.39 -41.92
N LYS A 35 -36.08 -9.59 -42.35
CA LYS A 35 -34.82 -9.35 -41.63
C LYS A 35 -35.00 -8.53 -40.36
N THR A 36 -36.08 -7.75 -40.24
CA THR A 36 -36.41 -6.95 -39.06
C THR A 36 -36.77 -7.80 -37.85
N ASN A 37 -37.39 -8.97 -38.05
CA ASN A 37 -37.75 -9.86 -36.94
C ASN A 37 -36.52 -10.52 -36.30
N GLU A 38 -35.48 -10.80 -37.08
CA GLU A 38 -34.23 -11.39 -36.60
C GLU A 38 -33.44 -10.42 -35.68
N CYS A 39 -33.60 -9.12 -35.88
CA CYS A 39 -32.93 -8.09 -35.09
C CYS A 39 -33.85 -7.33 -34.12
N LEU A 40 -35.10 -7.77 -33.95
CA LEU A 40 -36.09 -7.11 -33.07
C LEU A 40 -35.58 -6.93 -31.63
N ASN A 41 -34.86 -7.93 -31.13
CA ASN A 41 -34.24 -7.92 -29.80
C ASN A 41 -33.19 -6.80 -29.64
N ARG A 42 -32.64 -6.25 -30.73
CA ARG A 42 -31.71 -5.11 -30.71
C ARG A 42 -32.42 -3.76 -30.68
N PHE A 43 -33.69 -3.71 -31.08
CA PHE A 43 -34.51 -2.50 -31.06
C PHE A 43 -35.30 -2.34 -29.75
N HIS A 44 -35.62 -3.45 -29.09
CA HIS A 44 -36.32 -3.41 -27.80
C HIS A 44 -35.40 -2.90 -26.69
N VAL A 45 -35.62 -1.66 -26.25
CA VAL A 45 -34.97 -1.08 -25.07
C VAL A 45 -35.85 -1.36 -23.86
N ALA A 46 -35.29 -2.00 -22.83
CA ALA A 46 -36.02 -2.24 -21.59
C ALA A 46 -36.28 -0.89 -20.88
N VAL A 47 -37.55 -0.62 -20.57
CA VAL A 47 -37.94 0.54 -19.78
C VAL A 47 -37.86 0.14 -18.31
N PRO A 48 -37.13 0.89 -17.46
CA PRO A 48 -37.07 0.60 -16.03
C PRO A 48 -38.44 0.79 -15.40
N LEU A 49 -38.84 -0.11 -14.51
CA LEU A 49 -39.99 0.13 -13.64
C LEU A 49 -39.68 1.33 -12.75
N GLU A 50 -40.68 2.17 -12.51
CA GLU A 50 -40.54 3.37 -11.67
C GLU A 50 -40.11 2.95 -10.26
N VAL A 51 -38.83 3.15 -9.96
CA VAL A 51 -38.28 3.01 -8.61
C VAL A 51 -38.48 4.36 -7.92
N ALA A 52 -39.03 4.34 -6.70
CA ALA A 52 -39.24 5.55 -5.90
C ALA A 52 -38.01 6.47 -5.94
N GLU A 53 -38.26 7.78 -6.07
CA GLU A 53 -37.22 8.81 -6.17
C GLU A 53 -36.28 8.71 -4.96
N GLN A 54 -35.12 8.08 -5.17
CA GLN A 54 -34.11 7.93 -4.13
C GLN A 54 -33.40 9.27 -3.97
N GLU A 55 -33.37 9.77 -2.74
CA GLU A 55 -32.56 10.94 -2.40
C GLU A 55 -31.13 10.74 -2.90
N LYS A 56 -30.62 11.73 -3.62
CA LYS A 56 -29.25 11.67 -4.16
C LYS A 56 -28.29 11.44 -3.00
N ARG A 57 -27.55 10.32 -3.07
CA ARG A 57 -26.52 9.98 -2.10
C ARG A 57 -25.54 11.14 -1.98
N LYS A 58 -25.29 11.59 -0.74
CA LYS A 58 -24.27 12.61 -0.46
C LYS A 58 -22.93 12.08 -0.94
N THR A 59 -22.29 12.82 -1.84
CA THR A 59 -20.98 12.47 -2.39
C THR A 59 -19.90 13.16 -1.57
N GLU A 60 -18.68 12.63 -1.57
CA GLU A 60 -17.59 13.25 -0.81
C GLU A 60 -17.22 14.65 -1.31
N LYS A 61 -17.47 14.91 -2.60
CA LYS A 61 -17.37 16.25 -3.18
C LYS A 61 -18.33 17.26 -2.53
N ASP A 62 -19.52 16.81 -2.10
CA ASP A 62 -20.47 17.66 -1.39
C ASP A 62 -20.02 17.93 0.05
N SER A 63 -19.33 16.97 0.68
CA SER A 63 -18.69 17.15 2.00
C SER A 63 -17.55 18.16 1.89
N GLU A 64 -16.65 18.00 0.92
CA GLU A 64 -15.52 18.90 0.67
C GLU A 64 -15.99 20.35 0.49
N ASN A 65 -16.99 20.57 -0.36
CA ASN A 65 -17.54 21.91 -0.60
C ASN A 65 -18.13 22.56 0.68
N LYS A 66 -18.67 21.75 1.60
CA LYS A 66 -19.20 22.24 2.88
C LYS A 66 -18.11 22.55 3.90
N ASN A 67 -17.03 21.78 3.87
CA ASN A 67 -15.95 21.82 4.86
C ASN A 67 -14.77 22.75 4.46
N GLY A 68 -14.99 23.70 3.56
CA GLY A 68 -14.00 24.71 3.18
C GLY A 68 -13.43 24.58 1.77
N GLY A 69 -13.92 23.61 0.98
CA GLY A 69 -13.53 23.41 -0.41
C GLY A 69 -12.12 22.86 -0.60
N ALA A 70 -11.68 22.83 -1.85
CA ALA A 70 -10.39 22.27 -2.24
C ALA A 70 -9.23 22.98 -1.53
N GLY A 71 -8.39 22.20 -0.85
CA GLY A 71 -7.19 22.67 -0.16
C GLY A 71 -7.34 22.92 1.35
N PHE A 72 -8.58 23.01 1.87
CA PHE A 72 -8.83 23.09 3.33
C PHE A 72 -9.43 21.80 3.89
N TYR A 73 -10.20 21.07 3.09
CA TYR A 73 -10.77 19.81 3.49
C TYR A 73 -9.71 18.69 3.49
N GLU A 74 -9.46 18.11 4.65
CA GLU A 74 -8.65 16.89 4.77
C GLU A 74 -9.57 15.66 4.91
N TRP A 75 -9.40 14.71 3.99
CA TRP A 75 -10.17 13.48 3.99
C TRP A 75 -9.51 12.42 4.89
N SER A 76 -10.20 12.00 5.95
CA SER A 76 -9.75 10.90 6.81
C SER A 76 -9.93 9.54 6.11
N LEU A 77 -8.83 8.88 5.77
CA LEU A 77 -8.84 7.54 5.17
C LEU A 77 -9.46 6.46 6.08
N ARG A 78 -9.43 6.68 7.40
CA ARG A 78 -9.92 5.75 8.43
C ARG A 78 -11.42 5.86 8.74
N LYS A 79 -12.09 6.92 8.26
CA LYS A 79 -13.51 7.23 8.53
C LYS A 79 -14.46 6.06 8.26
N ASN A 80 -14.23 5.37 7.15
CA ASN A 80 -15.13 4.32 6.64
C ASN A 80 -14.71 2.91 7.05
N TYR A 81 -13.79 2.74 8.01
CA TYR A 81 -13.39 1.42 8.47
C TYR A 81 -14.53 0.76 9.24
N VAL A 82 -14.67 -0.56 9.08
CA VAL A 82 -15.67 -1.34 9.82
C VAL A 82 -14.91 -2.06 10.93
N LEU A 83 -15.00 -1.51 12.15
CA LEU A 83 -14.38 -2.04 13.35
C LEU A 83 -15.47 -2.45 14.35
N ALA A 84 -15.12 -3.30 15.31
CA ALA A 84 -16.02 -3.69 16.39
C ALA A 84 -16.38 -2.51 17.30
N ILE A 85 -15.45 -1.56 17.47
CA ILE A 85 -15.59 -0.35 18.26
C ILE A 85 -15.18 0.83 17.37
N ASP A 86 -16.05 1.83 17.27
CA ASP A 86 -15.86 2.98 16.36
C ASP A 86 -14.74 3.91 16.85
N ASP A 87 -14.59 4.03 18.17
CA ASP A 87 -13.60 4.91 18.82
C ASP A 87 -12.16 4.54 18.44
N TRP A 88 -11.89 3.25 18.17
CA TRP A 88 -10.56 2.75 17.82
C TRP A 88 -10.12 3.10 16.38
N LYS A 89 -10.97 3.76 15.59
CA LYS A 89 -10.63 4.18 14.22
C LYS A 89 -9.45 5.14 14.16
N GLU A 90 -9.24 5.94 15.19
CA GLU A 90 -8.20 6.96 15.21
C GLU A 90 -6.96 6.54 16.02
N ASP A 91 -6.97 5.34 16.59
CA ASP A 91 -5.82 4.82 17.35
C ASP A 91 -4.62 4.56 16.44
N VAL A 92 -3.43 4.92 16.93
CA VAL A 92 -2.17 4.75 16.20
C VAL A 92 -1.55 3.39 16.56
N LEU A 93 -1.36 2.54 15.55
CA LEU A 93 -0.68 1.26 15.71
C LEU A 93 0.85 1.45 15.74
N PRO A 94 1.56 0.97 16.78
CA PRO A 94 3.02 0.93 16.77
C PRO A 94 3.52 0.01 15.67
N GLN A 95 4.42 0.50 14.81
CA GLN A 95 4.97 -0.30 13.72
C GLN A 95 6.24 -1.05 14.14
N ILE A 96 7.07 -0.45 14.98
CA ILE A 96 8.37 -0.98 15.39
C ILE A 96 8.44 -0.99 16.91
N SER A 97 8.90 -2.11 17.49
CA SER A 97 9.16 -2.29 18.91
C SER A 97 10.47 -3.08 19.05
N ASP A 98 11.44 -2.56 19.82
CA ASP A 98 12.74 -3.19 20.08
C ASP A 98 13.41 -3.76 18.82
N GLU A 99 13.49 -2.94 17.76
CA GLU A 99 14.05 -3.28 16.44
C GLU A 99 13.23 -4.30 15.61
N HIS A 100 12.16 -4.84 16.17
CA HIS A 100 11.29 -5.80 15.51
C HIS A 100 10.00 -5.15 15.01
N ASN A 101 9.46 -5.69 13.91
CA ASN A 101 8.18 -5.26 13.37
C ASN A 101 7.02 -5.89 14.15
N VAL A 102 6.11 -5.05 14.67
CA VAL A 102 4.95 -5.49 15.45
C VAL A 102 4.01 -6.37 14.61
N TYR A 103 3.84 -6.08 13.31
CA TYR A 103 2.99 -6.88 12.41
C TYR A 103 3.41 -8.34 12.30
N GLY A 104 4.69 -8.64 12.54
CA GLY A 104 5.21 -10.02 12.53
C GLY A 104 4.69 -10.89 13.68
N PHE A 105 4.18 -10.27 14.74
CA PHE A 105 3.71 -10.94 15.96
C PHE A 105 2.19 -10.87 16.15
N ILE A 106 1.43 -10.34 15.19
CA ILE A 106 -0.04 -10.27 15.30
C ILE A 106 -0.63 -11.63 14.92
N ASP A 107 -1.17 -12.35 15.91
CA ASP A 107 -1.85 -13.64 15.72
C ASP A 107 -3.05 -13.76 16.68
N SER A 108 -4.15 -14.34 16.22
CA SER A 108 -5.34 -14.60 17.05
C SER A 108 -5.03 -15.56 18.21
N ASP A 109 -4.11 -16.50 18.00
CA ASP A 109 -3.76 -17.56 18.95
C ASP A 109 -2.49 -17.23 19.77
N ILE A 110 -1.99 -15.99 19.74
CA ILE A 110 -0.71 -15.64 20.37
C ILE A 110 -0.68 -15.95 21.87
N LEU A 111 -1.77 -15.73 22.59
CA LEU A 111 -1.86 -16.03 24.03
C LEU A 111 -1.71 -17.52 24.34
N LYS A 112 -2.22 -18.39 23.46
CA LYS A 112 -2.07 -19.84 23.59
C LYS A 112 -0.61 -20.25 23.35
N LYS A 113 0.03 -19.68 22.33
CA LYS A 113 1.45 -19.90 22.03
C LYS A 113 2.36 -19.45 23.19
N ILE A 114 2.09 -18.28 23.77
CA ILE A 114 2.82 -17.76 24.94
C ILE A 114 2.68 -18.72 26.12
N LYS A 115 1.47 -19.15 26.45
CA LYS A 115 1.23 -20.09 27.56
C LYS A 115 1.97 -21.43 27.39
N GLU A 116 2.03 -21.94 26.17
CA GLU A 116 2.76 -23.17 25.87
C GLU A 116 4.27 -22.99 26.01
N LEU A 117 4.81 -21.87 25.53
CA LEU A 117 6.22 -21.51 25.70
C LEU A 117 6.59 -21.33 27.18
N GLU A 118 5.72 -20.72 27.98
CA GLU A 118 5.93 -20.59 29.43
C GLU A 118 5.95 -21.96 30.14
N ARG A 119 5.10 -22.90 29.72
CA ARG A 119 5.08 -24.28 30.23
C ARG A 119 6.39 -25.01 29.90
N GLU A 120 6.85 -24.86 28.66
CA GLU A 120 8.15 -25.40 28.23
C GLU A 120 9.28 -24.78 29.02
N HIS A 121 9.33 -23.45 29.13
CA HIS A 121 10.35 -22.73 29.90
C HIS A 121 10.36 -23.16 31.38
N GLY A 122 9.19 -23.34 32.00
CA GLY A 122 9.10 -23.88 33.36
C GLY A 122 9.63 -25.31 33.48
N ASN A 123 9.46 -26.15 32.46
CA ASN A 123 10.07 -27.47 32.42
C ASN A 123 11.60 -27.38 32.28
N TRP A 124 12.11 -26.48 31.43
CA TRP A 124 13.55 -26.22 31.30
C TRP A 124 14.15 -25.73 32.62
N ASN A 125 13.50 -24.78 33.30
CA ASN A 125 13.98 -24.23 34.57
C ASN A 125 14.01 -25.27 35.68
N LYS A 126 13.01 -26.17 35.75
CA LYS A 126 13.00 -27.30 36.71
C LYS A 126 14.04 -28.37 36.40
N ARG A 127 14.38 -28.56 35.12
CA ARG A 127 15.43 -29.49 34.71
C ARG A 127 16.82 -28.98 35.03
N GLY A 128 16.96 -27.68 35.39
CA GLY A 128 18.24 -27.00 35.52
C GLY A 128 18.89 -26.93 34.14
N ARG A 129 18.82 -25.77 33.49
CA ARG A 129 19.73 -25.55 32.37
C ARG A 129 21.13 -25.54 32.98
N VAL A 130 22.03 -26.37 32.46
CA VAL A 130 23.48 -26.24 32.70
C VAL A 130 23.82 -24.80 32.35
N ASP A 131 24.35 -24.03 33.31
CA ASP A 131 24.69 -22.63 33.08
C ASP A 131 25.65 -22.57 31.88
N ASP A 132 25.51 -21.57 31.00
CA ASP A 132 26.48 -21.36 29.90
C ASP A 132 27.91 -21.14 30.45
N ASP A 133 28.04 -20.92 31.76
CA ASP A 133 29.27 -20.83 32.55
C ASP A 133 29.98 -22.19 32.78
N ASP A 134 29.34 -23.34 32.53
CA ASP A 134 29.95 -24.68 32.66
C ASP A 134 30.79 -25.08 31.41
N PHE A 135 30.91 -24.20 30.41
CA PHE A 135 31.88 -24.35 29.33
C PHE A 135 33.28 -23.87 29.79
N GLU A 136 34.00 -24.71 30.55
CA GLU A 136 35.42 -24.50 30.79
C GLU A 136 36.19 -24.68 29.47
N ILE A 137 36.55 -23.57 28.81
CA ILE A 137 37.59 -23.58 27.78
C ILE A 137 38.90 -23.88 28.52
N GLU A 138 39.43 -25.10 28.36
CA GLU A 138 40.81 -25.42 28.79
C GLU A 138 41.77 -24.44 28.11
N GLY A 139 42.11 -23.37 28.85
CA GLY A 139 43.13 -22.42 28.47
C GLY A 139 44.47 -23.11 28.54
N ASN A 140 44.92 -23.69 27.43
CA ASN A 140 46.28 -24.15 27.31
C ASN A 140 47.20 -22.92 27.47
N GLU A 141 47.85 -22.79 28.62
CA GLU A 141 48.70 -21.64 28.99
C GLU A 141 49.70 -21.36 27.86
N LEU A 142 49.65 -20.15 27.27
CA LEU A 142 50.60 -19.76 26.23
C LEU A 142 52.02 -19.75 26.82
N ASN A 143 52.94 -20.45 26.15
CA ASN A 143 54.36 -20.56 26.49
C ASN A 143 54.96 -19.14 26.65
N PRO A 144 55.92 -18.89 27.57
CA PRO A 144 56.43 -17.54 27.84
C PRO A 144 57.00 -16.81 26.62
N GLU A 145 57.45 -17.54 25.59
CA GLU A 145 57.87 -16.98 24.30
C GLU A 145 56.73 -16.33 23.51
N GLN A 146 55.52 -16.91 23.55
CA GLN A 146 54.36 -16.36 22.84
C GLN A 146 53.85 -15.10 23.55
N GLN A 147 53.93 -15.06 24.89
CA GLN A 147 53.62 -13.88 25.68
C GLN A 147 54.59 -12.73 25.37
N GLY A 148 55.89 -13.01 25.31
CA GLY A 148 56.90 -12.03 24.91
C GLY A 148 56.62 -11.45 23.52
N THR A 149 56.34 -12.30 22.54
CA THR A 149 56.03 -11.88 21.16
C THR A 149 54.84 -10.92 21.09
N LEU A 150 53.80 -11.19 21.89
CA LEU A 150 52.57 -10.39 21.92
C LEU A 150 52.80 -9.02 22.60
N ILE A 151 53.65 -8.98 23.63
CA ILE A 151 54.07 -7.73 24.30
C ILE A 151 54.88 -6.85 23.34
N TYR A 152 55.88 -7.42 22.66
CA TYR A 152 56.69 -6.66 21.68
C TYR A 152 55.86 -6.14 20.50
N ALA A 153 54.86 -6.90 20.05
CA ALA A 153 53.93 -6.46 19.01
C ALA A 153 53.05 -5.28 19.48
N PHE A 154 52.56 -5.33 20.72
CA PHE A 154 51.78 -4.24 21.31
C PHE A 154 52.61 -2.97 21.51
N GLU A 155 53.83 -3.09 22.03
CA GLU A 155 54.74 -1.95 22.21
C GLU A 155 55.12 -1.30 20.87
N GLY A 156 55.36 -2.11 19.83
CA GLY A 156 55.63 -1.63 18.48
C GLY A 156 54.48 -0.81 17.87
N TYR A 157 53.24 -1.28 18.04
CA TYR A 157 52.04 -0.56 17.59
C TYR A 157 51.83 0.76 18.33
N LEU A 158 52.09 0.77 19.65
CA LEU A 158 51.96 1.96 20.47
C LEU A 158 53.00 3.02 20.09
N LEU A 159 54.25 2.60 19.85
CA LEU A 159 55.32 3.48 19.39
C LEU A 159 55.06 4.04 17.99
N SER A 160 54.54 3.24 17.06
CA SER A 160 54.19 3.73 15.71
C SER A 160 53.03 4.73 15.76
N SER A 161 52.02 4.47 16.59
CA SER A 161 50.88 5.37 16.79
C SER A 161 51.32 6.69 17.44
N LEU A 162 52.21 6.65 18.43
CA LEU A 162 52.73 7.85 19.08
C LEU A 162 53.61 8.67 18.13
N ALA A 163 54.42 8.02 17.30
CA ALA A 163 55.23 8.67 16.28
C ALA A 163 54.34 9.36 15.23
N ALA A 164 53.28 8.69 14.75
CA ALA A 164 52.32 9.28 13.83
C ALA A 164 51.62 10.51 14.43
N PHE A 165 51.23 10.45 15.71
CA PHE A 165 50.64 11.58 16.41
C PHE A 165 51.62 12.75 16.56
N LYS A 166 52.89 12.46 16.89
CA LYS A 166 53.93 13.49 17.06
C LYS A 166 54.26 14.17 15.73
N SER A 167 54.33 13.43 14.63
CA SER A 167 54.50 14.00 13.28
C SER A 167 53.31 14.87 12.86
N PHE A 168 52.08 14.50 13.23
CA PHE A 168 50.89 15.30 12.96
C PHE A 168 50.89 16.64 13.71
N VAL A 169 51.32 16.64 14.98
CA VAL A 169 51.39 17.86 15.81
C VAL A 169 52.51 18.81 15.36
N LEU A 170 53.65 18.29 14.92
CA LEU A 170 54.79 19.10 14.44
C LEU A 170 54.60 19.67 13.03
N SER A 171 53.58 19.24 12.29
CA SER A 171 53.29 19.70 10.92
C SER A 171 52.24 20.83 10.84
N LYS A 172 51.76 21.35 11.99
CA LYS A 172 50.88 22.53 12.09
C LYS A 172 51.59 23.65 12.84
#